data_AF-A0A101IMG1-F1
#
_entry.id   AF-A0A101IMG1-F1
#
_cell.length_a   1.000
_cell.length_b   1.000
_cell.length_c   1.000
_cell.angle_alpha   90.00
_cell.angle_beta   90.00
_cell.angle_gamma   90.00
#
_symmetry.space_group_name_H-M   'P 1'
#
loop_
_entity.id
_entity.type
_entity.pdbx_description
1 polymer ?
#
loop_
_entity_poly.entity_id
_entity_poly.type
_entity_poly.pdbx_seq_one_letter_code
_entity_poly.pdbx_strand_id
1 'polypeptide(L)'
;MSSFTNQVRSGRWKGFTGKPIRNIINIGIGGSHLGPEMAYEALRYYSLREMNFAFISNVDGTDFRETVYGLNPEETLFIISSKTFTTSETMTNAQTARAWTISLVHKR
;
A
#
# COMPACT_ATOMS: atom_id res chain seq x y z
N MET A 1 1.53 -15.70 6.35
CA MET A 1 0.62 -14.54 6.29
C MET A 1 0.06 -14.16 7.66
N SER A 2 -0.58 -15.08 8.41
CA SER A 2 -1.23 -14.78 9.72
C SER A 2 -0.36 -14.01 10.74
N SER A 3 0.88 -14.44 10.98
CA SER A 3 1.77 -13.73 11.92
C SER A 3 2.01 -12.26 11.54
N PHE A 4 2.29 -11.99 10.26
CA PHE A 4 2.50 -10.64 9.75
C PHE A 4 1.24 -9.78 9.87
N THR A 5 0.10 -10.30 9.40
CA THR A 5 -1.16 -9.56 9.46
C THR A 5 -1.58 -9.26 10.89
N ASN A 6 -1.33 -10.18 11.85
CA ASN A 6 -1.59 -9.94 13.26
C ASN A 6 -0.70 -8.84 13.84
N GLN A 7 0.57 -8.77 13.44
CA GLN A 7 1.47 -7.68 13.86
C GLN A 7 1.04 -6.32 13.31
N VAL A 8 0.63 -6.26 12.04
CA VAL A 8 0.12 -5.02 11.43
C VAL A 8 -1.18 -4.57 12.09
N ARG A 9 -2.17 -5.46 12.20
CA ARG A 9 -3.50 -5.16 12.77
C ARG A 9 -3.46 -4.79 14.25
N SER A 10 -2.52 -5.35 15.01
CA SER A 10 -2.32 -4.99 16.42
C SER A 10 -1.50 -3.71 16.62
N GLY A 11 -1.01 -3.10 15.54
CA GLY A 11 -0.13 -1.94 15.60
C GLY A 11 1.27 -2.25 16.17
N ARG A 12 1.64 -3.53 16.30
CA ARG A 12 3.01 -3.93 16.69
C ARG A 12 4.01 -3.73 15.56
N TRP A 13 3.56 -3.89 14.31
CA TRP A 13 4.37 -3.50 13.16
C TRP A 13 4.40 -1.98 13.06
N LYS A 14 5.60 -1.40 13.12
CA LYS A 14 5.81 0.04 13.10
C LYS A 14 6.44 0.49 11.78
N GLY A 15 6.08 1.70 11.34
CA GLY A 15 6.83 2.42 10.32
C GLY A 15 8.19 2.88 10.85
N PHE A 16 8.98 3.52 9.97
CA PHE A 16 10.35 3.89 10.27
C PHE A 16 10.51 4.88 11.45
N THR A 17 9.45 5.60 11.82
CA THR A 17 9.43 6.53 12.97
C THR A 17 8.82 5.92 14.24
N GLY A 18 8.47 4.64 14.24
CA GLY A 18 7.83 3.97 15.38
C GLY A 18 6.30 4.11 15.43
N LYS A 19 5.68 4.83 14.49
CA LYS A 19 4.22 4.93 14.38
C LYS A 19 3.59 3.63 13.86
N PRO A 20 2.40 3.23 14.33
CA PRO A 20 1.71 2.06 13.78
C PRO A 20 1.25 2.32 12.34
N ILE A 21 1.17 1.26 11.53
CA ILE A 21 0.63 1.36 10.17
C ILE A 21 -0.87 1.61 10.20
N ARG A 22 -1.33 2.59 9.41
CA ARG A 22 -2.74 2.96 9.22
C ARG A 22 -3.20 2.79 7.77
N ASN A 23 -2.27 2.91 6.81
CA ASN A 23 -2.60 2.85 5.39
C ASN A 23 -1.91 1.64 4.76
N ILE A 24 -2.67 0.83 4.03
CA ILE A 24 -2.15 -0.30 3.25
C ILE A 24 -2.49 -0.05 1.78
N ILE A 25 -1.46 0.00 0.94
CA ILE A 25 -1.61 0.26 -0.49
C ILE A 25 -1.06 -0.93 -1.27
N ASN A 26 -1.92 -1.62 -2.02
CA ASN A 26 -1.49 -2.69 -2.93
C ASN A 26 -1.14 -2.12 -4.30
N ILE A 27 0.07 -2.38 -4.77
CA ILE A 27 0.53 -2.03 -6.11
C ILE A 27 0.65 -3.31 -6.92
N GLY A 28 -0.14 -3.44 -7.97
CA GLY A 28 -0.14 -4.60 -8.85
C GLY A 28 -1.08 -4.37 -10.02
N ILE A 29 -1.06 -5.24 -11.03
CA ILE A 29 -1.96 -5.14 -12.18
C ILE A 29 -2.60 -6.51 -12.49
N GLY A 30 -3.75 -6.49 -13.18
CA GLY A 30 -4.48 -7.69 -13.56
C GLY A 30 -4.86 -8.54 -12.36
N GLY A 31 -4.49 -9.84 -12.37
CA GLY A 31 -4.79 -10.77 -11.28
C GLY A 31 -4.18 -10.37 -9.92
N SER A 32 -3.10 -9.58 -9.91
CA SER A 32 -2.46 -9.07 -8.69
C SER A 32 -3.14 -7.81 -8.11
N HIS A 33 -4.22 -7.34 -8.76
CA HIS A 33 -4.98 -6.16 -8.36
C HIS A 33 -6.47 -6.47 -8.20
N LEU A 34 -7.11 -6.99 -9.27
CA LEU A 34 -8.56 -7.19 -9.31
C LEU A 34 -9.06 -8.15 -8.24
N GLY A 35 -8.31 -9.23 -7.96
CA GLY A 35 -8.67 -10.19 -6.92
C GLY A 35 -8.68 -9.56 -5.51
N PRO A 36 -7.55 -8.97 -5.07
CA PRO A 36 -7.49 -8.25 -3.80
C PRO A 36 -8.52 -7.13 -3.64
N GLU A 37 -8.72 -6.30 -4.68
CA GLU A 37 -9.67 -5.19 -4.64
C GLU A 37 -11.12 -5.69 -4.52
N MET A 38 -11.50 -6.66 -5.36
CA MET A 38 -12.84 -7.26 -5.32
C MET A 38 -13.12 -7.92 -3.96
N ALA A 39 -12.16 -8.68 -3.41
CA ALA A 39 -12.32 -9.32 -2.12
C ALA A 39 -12.45 -8.30 -0.97
N TYR A 40 -11.68 -7.20 -1.03
CA TYR A 40 -11.80 -6.11 -0.07
C TYR A 40 -13.17 -5.44 -0.14
N GLU A 41 -13.65 -5.08 -1.33
CA GLU A 41 -14.96 -4.43 -1.48
C GLU A 41 -16.10 -5.36 -1.05
N ALA A 42 -16.08 -6.64 -1.46
CA ALA A 42 -17.10 -7.62 -1.09
C ALA A 42 -17.16 -7.88 0.43
N LEU A 43 -16.02 -7.80 1.12
CA LEU A 43 -15.91 -8.07 2.56
C LEU A 43 -15.65 -6.81 3.39
N ARG A 44 -15.86 -5.62 2.81
CA ARG A 44 -15.53 -4.33 3.45
C ARG A 44 -16.21 -4.13 4.80
N TYR A 45 -17.35 -4.77 5.01
CA TYR A 45 -18.04 -4.76 6.31
C TYR A 45 -17.16 -5.30 7.46
N TYR A 46 -16.32 -6.31 7.18
CA TYR A 46 -15.46 -6.99 8.14
C TYR A 46 -14.06 -6.35 8.28
N SER A 47 -13.78 -5.26 7.55
CA SER A 47 -12.50 -4.58 7.65
C SER A 47 -12.37 -3.78 8.95
N LEU A 48 -11.13 -3.54 9.38
CA LEU A 48 -10.85 -2.62 10.48
C LEU A 48 -11.07 -1.19 9.98
N ARG A 49 -12.03 -0.48 10.58
CA ARG A 49 -12.45 0.86 10.14
C ARG A 49 -11.40 1.93 10.37
N GLU A 50 -10.48 1.67 11.29
CA GLU A 50 -9.33 2.52 11.61
C GLU A 50 -8.14 2.34 10.66
N MET A 51 -8.28 1.49 9.64
CA MET A 51 -7.28 1.26 8.59
C MET A 51 -7.83 1.66 7.23
N ASN A 52 -6.96 2.29 6.43
CA ASN A 52 -7.25 2.66 5.04
C ASN A 52 -6.62 1.63 4.11
N PHE A 53 -7.40 1.17 3.13
CA PHE A 53 -6.95 0.27 2.08
C PHE A 53 -7.14 0.93 0.73
N ALA A 54 -6.11 0.89 -0.11
CA ALA A 54 -6.16 1.40 -1.48
C ALA A 54 -5.39 0.49 -2.44
N PHE A 55 -5.68 0.63 -3.73
CA PHE A 55 -5.17 -0.25 -4.78
C PHE A 55 -4.72 0.60 -5.96
N ILE A 56 -3.49 0.40 -6.40
CA ILE A 56 -2.90 1.10 -7.55
C ILE A 56 -2.55 0.04 -8.60
N SER A 57 -3.05 0.24 -9.81
CA SER A 57 -2.69 -0.59 -10.97
C SER A 57 -2.29 0.19 -12.19
N ASN A 58 -2.79 1.43 -12.32
CA ASN A 58 -2.51 2.24 -13.49
C ASN A 58 -1.08 2.79 -13.42
N VAL A 59 -0.37 2.78 -14.54
CA VAL A 59 0.98 3.36 -14.63
C VAL A 59 0.95 4.90 -14.70
N ASP A 60 -0.22 5.50 -14.94
CA ASP A 60 -0.41 6.95 -14.84
C ASP A 60 -0.13 7.43 -13.41
N GLY A 61 0.89 8.30 -13.27
CA GLY A 61 1.27 8.87 -11.98
C GLY A 61 0.21 9.74 -11.31
N THR A 62 -0.91 10.03 -11.98
CA THR A 62 -2.09 10.69 -11.39
C THR A 62 -2.79 9.76 -10.40
N ASP A 63 -2.99 8.49 -10.76
CA ASP A 63 -3.61 7.48 -9.90
C ASP A 63 -2.83 7.32 -8.58
N PHE A 64 -1.50 7.26 -8.69
CA PHE A 64 -0.63 7.24 -7.52
C PHE A 64 -0.78 8.51 -6.66
N ARG A 65 -0.74 9.70 -7.28
CA ARG A 65 -0.81 10.98 -6.57
C ARG A 65 -2.12 11.17 -5.81
N GLU A 66 -3.24 10.82 -6.43
CA GLU A 66 -4.56 10.88 -5.79
C GLU A 66 -4.67 9.84 -4.67
N THR A 67 -4.22 8.61 -4.90
CA THR A 67 -4.25 7.54 -3.90
C THR A 67 -3.49 7.91 -2.63
N VAL A 68 -2.35 8.58 -2.76
CA VAL A 68 -1.51 8.96 -1.60
C VAL A 68 -1.83 10.36 -1.05
N TYR A 69 -2.80 11.07 -1.64
CA TYR A 69 -3.14 12.43 -1.22
C TYR A 69 -3.60 12.45 0.24
N GLY A 70 -2.95 13.28 1.06
CA GLY A 70 -3.24 13.39 2.49
C GLY A 70 -2.75 12.22 3.35
N LEU A 71 -2.14 11.18 2.77
CA LEU A 71 -1.62 10.05 3.54
C LEU A 71 -0.26 10.36 4.16
N ASN A 72 -0.04 9.87 5.39
CA ASN A 72 1.22 9.99 6.10
C ASN A 72 2.16 8.81 5.78
N PRO A 73 3.37 9.04 5.24
CA PRO A 73 4.25 7.94 4.83
C PRO A 73 4.88 7.19 5.99
N GLU A 74 4.93 7.82 7.16
CA GLU A 74 5.35 7.17 8.41
C GLU A 74 4.39 6.07 8.87
N GLU A 75 3.15 6.08 8.37
CA GLU A 75 2.07 5.17 8.75
C GLU A 75 1.57 4.35 7.55
N THR A 76 2.30 4.35 6.43
CA THR A 76 1.88 3.71 5.18
C THR A 76 2.75 2.50 4.86
N LEU A 77 2.10 1.40 4.52
CA LEU A 77 2.71 0.16 4.06
C LEU A 77 2.31 -0.10 2.60
N PHE A 78 3.30 -0.24 1.71
CA PHE A 78 3.10 -0.69 0.34
C PHE A 78 3.28 -2.20 0.23
N ILE A 79 2.37 -2.86 -0.49
CA ILE A 79 2.47 -4.27 -0.88
C ILE A 79 2.69 -4.31 -2.39
N ILE A 80 3.85 -4.80 -2.82
CA ILE A 80 4.18 -4.93 -4.25
C ILE A 80 3.80 -6.33 -4.71
N SER A 81 2.74 -6.41 -5.50
CA SER A 81 2.11 -7.65 -5.95
C SER A 81 2.36 -7.86 -7.45
N SER A 82 3.34 -8.72 -7.77
CA SER A 82 3.59 -9.18 -9.14
C SER A 82 4.11 -10.61 -9.10
N LYS A 83 3.56 -11.49 -9.93
CA LYS A 83 4.00 -12.89 -10.04
C LYS A 83 5.47 -12.99 -10.45
N THR A 84 5.90 -12.18 -11.41
CA THR A 84 7.27 -12.22 -11.94
C THR A 84 8.19 -11.21 -11.25
N PHE A 85 7.62 -10.25 -10.53
CA PHE A 85 8.34 -9.10 -9.95
C PHE A 85 9.11 -8.26 -10.99
N THR A 86 8.70 -8.37 -12.24
CA THR A 86 9.30 -7.66 -13.40
C THR A 86 8.25 -6.94 -14.24
N THR A 87 6.96 -7.05 -13.88
CA THR A 87 5.86 -6.37 -14.58
C THR A 87 6.10 -4.86 -14.56
N SER A 88 6.23 -4.26 -15.74
CA SER A 88 6.68 -2.87 -15.91
C SER A 88 5.81 -1.89 -15.14
N GLU A 89 4.48 -1.96 -15.27
CA GLU A 89 3.53 -1.07 -14.60
C GLU A 89 3.65 -1.16 -13.07
N THR A 90 3.78 -2.39 -12.54
CA THR A 90 3.93 -2.63 -11.11
C THR A 90 5.26 -2.09 -10.59
N MET A 91 6.37 -2.31 -11.33
CA MET A 91 7.69 -1.86 -10.90
C MET A 91 7.89 -0.35 -11.04
N THR A 92 7.30 0.28 -12.06
CA THR A 92 7.24 1.74 -12.19
C THR A 92 6.53 2.36 -10.99
N ASN A 93 5.35 1.84 -10.62
CA ASN A 93 4.63 2.32 -9.43
C ASN A 93 5.37 2.02 -8.12
N ALA A 94 6.04 0.87 -8.00
CA ALA A 94 6.86 0.56 -6.83
C ALA A 94 8.03 1.53 -6.67
N GLN A 95 8.68 1.93 -7.78
CA GLN A 95 9.73 2.94 -7.78
C GLN A 95 9.18 4.32 -7.37
N THR A 96 8.01 4.71 -7.88
CA THR A 96 7.31 5.94 -7.46
C THR A 96 6.98 5.90 -5.96
N ALA A 97 6.45 4.79 -5.44
CA ALA A 97 6.16 4.59 -4.02
C ALA A 97 7.41 4.74 -3.14
N ARG A 98 8.52 4.13 -3.58
CA ARG A 98 9.80 4.24 -2.89
C ARG A 98 10.31 5.68 -2.88
N ALA A 99 10.26 6.37 -4.03
CA ALA A 99 10.69 7.77 -4.14
C ALA A 99 9.85 8.68 -3.22
N TRP A 100 8.52 8.50 -3.22
CA TRP A 100 7.61 9.22 -2.33
C TRP A 100 7.95 8.99 -0.86
N THR A 101 8.13 7.72 -0.45
CA THR A 101 8.48 7.35 0.94
C THR A 101 9.79 8.00 1.38
N ILE A 102 10.83 7.97 0.54
CA ILE A 102 12.17 8.48 0.87
C ILE A 102 12.23 10.01 0.81
N SER A 103 11.44 10.65 -0.06
CA SER A 103 11.44 12.11 -0.21
C SER A 103 11.10 12.84 1.08
N LEU A 104 10.35 12.20 1.98
CA LEU A 104 9.95 12.76 3.26
C LEU A 104 10.94 12.47 4.38
N VAL A 105 11.78 11.44 4.24
CA VAL A 105 12.92 11.21 5.14
C VAL A 105 13.96 12.34 4.99
N HIS A 106 14.12 12.88 3.78
CA HIS A 106 15.10 13.94 3.48
C HIS A 106 14.60 15.37 3.74
N LYS A 107 13.33 15.55 4.12
CA LYS A 107 12.76 16.86 4.51
C LYS A 107 12.83 17.13 6.01
N ARG A 108 13.52 16.28 6.77
CA ARG A 108 13.81 16.45 8.20
C ARG A 108 15.25 16.89 8.41
#